data_AF-A0A4R6G2D8-F1
#
_entry.id   AF-A0A4R6G2D8-F1
#
_cell.length_a   1.000
_cell.length_b   1.000
_cell.length_c   1.000
_cell.angle_alpha   90.00
_cell.angle_beta   90.00
_cell.angle_gamma   90.00
#
_symmetry.space_group_name_H-M   'P 1'
#
loop_
_entity.id
_entity.type
_entity.pdbx_description
1 polymer ?
#
loop_
_entity_poly.entity_id
_entity_poly.type
_entity_poly.pdbx_seq_one_letter_code
_entity_poly.pdbx_strand_id
1 'polypeptide(L)'
;MYDYSDSAGLAAFLAIVGFLSFVFFVGFYVLSSWFLMKIFDKAGVQGRWRAWVPVYNYMVFAKLGDLNPWLVLIGLGAGIVLSWVPVLGSLIGIATFVLTLLAAWRVGLKLQKEAVWLVLYFFLSIVWLGILAFDKSRWNTAIPAAPWAGNGFLSDRTSWSGIPAQTPAGGYPANPVTQPGYPAAGGYPPAAGYAAPTAGYDAPPAGYSAPPAGYSAPPAGYTAPPAGYTPPPAASEPPAGYTPPPAAAEPPGGYTAAPSAASAPEPPAAPEPPAPSEPPAASEPPAASEPPAAPEPEGPNAPRA
;
A
#
# COMPACT_ATOMS: atom_id res chain seq x y z
N MET A 1 12.54 -18.38 -65.02
CA MET A 1 12.16 -16.96 -64.79
C MET A 1 10.96 -16.80 -63.87
N TYR A 2 10.14 -17.85 -63.63
CA TYR A 2 8.99 -17.78 -62.73
C TYR A 2 9.37 -17.70 -61.23
N ASP A 3 10.49 -18.29 -60.79
CA ASP A 3 10.86 -18.28 -59.36
C ASP A 3 11.25 -16.90 -58.81
N TYR A 4 11.75 -15.99 -59.66
CA TYR A 4 12.21 -14.66 -59.22
C TYR A 4 11.04 -13.70 -58.99
N SER A 5 9.99 -13.74 -59.83
CA SER A 5 8.79 -12.93 -59.62
C SER A 5 7.98 -13.39 -58.41
N ASP A 6 7.92 -14.71 -58.18
CA ASP A 6 7.18 -15.28 -57.05
C ASP A 6 7.89 -15.00 -55.72
N SER A 7 9.22 -15.08 -55.69
CA SER A 7 10.02 -14.70 -54.51
C SER A 7 10.01 -13.19 -54.24
N ALA A 8 10.03 -12.34 -55.27
CA ALA A 8 9.90 -10.89 -55.12
C ALA A 8 8.51 -10.48 -54.62
N GLY A 9 7.45 -11.12 -55.14
CA GLY A 9 6.07 -10.91 -54.67
C GLY A 9 5.87 -11.35 -53.21
N LEU A 10 6.41 -12.52 -52.84
CA LEU A 10 6.39 -13.00 -51.45
C LEU A 10 7.17 -12.06 -50.51
N ALA A 11 8.36 -11.61 -50.91
CA ALA A 11 9.17 -10.69 -50.12
C ALA A 11 8.47 -9.34 -49.89
N ALA A 12 7.84 -8.78 -50.94
CA ALA A 12 7.06 -7.56 -50.83
C ALA A 12 5.84 -7.74 -49.90
N PHE A 13 5.11 -8.86 -50.01
CA PHE A 13 4.01 -9.19 -49.12
C PHE A 13 4.47 -9.30 -47.66
N LEU A 14 5.53 -10.05 -47.37
CA LEU A 14 6.07 -10.20 -46.02
C LEU A 14 6.58 -8.87 -45.46
N ALA A 15 7.17 -8.01 -46.28
CA ALA A 15 7.58 -6.68 -45.87
C ALA A 15 6.38 -5.80 -45.50
N ILE A 16 5.31 -5.82 -46.29
CA ILE A 16 4.07 -5.09 -46.00
C ILE A 16 3.42 -5.63 -44.72
N VAL A 17 3.27 -6.95 -44.60
CA VAL A 17 2.68 -7.59 -43.40
C VAL A 17 3.53 -7.29 -42.16
N GLY A 18 4.86 -7.39 -42.28
CA GLY A 18 5.80 -7.05 -41.23
C GLY A 18 5.68 -5.59 -40.80
N PHE A 19 5.62 -4.65 -41.76
CA PHE A 19 5.43 -3.23 -41.48
C PHE A 19 4.07 -2.94 -40.82
N LEU A 20 2.97 -3.48 -41.34
CA LEU A 20 1.64 -3.32 -40.75
C LEU A 20 1.57 -3.92 -39.34
N SER A 21 2.19 -5.08 -39.12
CA SER A 21 2.29 -5.70 -37.79
C SER A 21 3.08 -4.82 -36.84
N PHE A 22 4.24 -4.30 -37.28
CA PHE A 22 5.05 -3.38 -36.48
C PHE A 22 4.25 -2.14 -36.07
N VAL A 23 3.58 -1.48 -37.02
CA VAL A 23 2.72 -0.31 -36.73
C VAL A 23 1.59 -0.67 -35.77
N PHE A 24 0.95 -1.83 -35.95
CA PHE A 24 -0.10 -2.32 -35.06
C PHE A 24 0.41 -2.52 -33.63
N PHE A 25 1.56 -3.20 -33.44
CA PHE A 25 2.14 -3.43 -32.12
C PHE A 25 2.61 -2.14 -31.45
N VAL A 26 3.18 -1.21 -32.22
CA VAL A 26 3.55 0.12 -31.72
C VAL A 26 2.30 0.89 -31.27
N GLY A 27 1.25 0.90 -32.09
CA GLY A 27 -0.03 1.54 -31.75
C GLY A 27 -0.66 0.93 -30.50
N PHE A 28 -0.69 -0.41 -30.41
CA PHE A 28 -1.16 -1.13 -29.23
C PHE A 28 -0.34 -0.78 -27.98
N TYR A 29 0.98 -0.71 -28.10
CA TYR A 29 1.87 -0.35 -26.99
C TYR A 29 1.66 1.09 -26.52
N VAL A 30 1.57 2.06 -27.44
CA VAL A 30 1.30 3.47 -27.11
C VAL A 30 -0.05 3.61 -26.42
N LEU A 31 -1.08 2.93 -26.94
CA LEU A 31 -2.43 2.99 -26.38
C LEU A 31 -2.49 2.36 -24.98
N SER A 32 -1.91 1.17 -24.80
CA SER A 32 -1.85 0.50 -23.50
C SER A 32 -1.03 1.29 -22.48
N SER A 33 0.11 1.88 -22.89
CA SER A 33 0.93 2.74 -22.02
C SER A 33 0.17 3.99 -21.58
N TRP A 34 -0.61 4.60 -22.48
CA TRP A 34 -1.47 5.73 -22.13
C TRP A 34 -2.57 5.34 -21.14
N PHE A 35 -3.22 4.19 -21.30
CA PHE A 35 -4.21 3.69 -20.34
C PHE A 35 -3.57 3.35 -18.98
N LEU A 36 -2.42 2.68 -18.97
CA LEU A 36 -1.67 2.37 -17.75
C LEU A 36 -1.27 3.66 -17.02
N MET A 37 -0.86 4.70 -17.74
CA MET A 37 -0.57 6.02 -17.15
C MET A 37 -1.77 6.56 -16.35
N LYS A 38 -2.99 6.43 -16.89
CA LYS A 38 -4.21 6.85 -16.17
C LYS A 38 -4.49 5.98 -14.94
N ILE A 39 -4.29 4.68 -15.05
CA ILE A 39 -4.45 3.76 -13.91
C ILE A 39 -3.41 4.06 -12.82
N PHE A 40 -2.17 4.36 -13.21
CA PHE A 40 -1.08 4.72 -12.31
C PHE A 40 -1.35 6.05 -11.61
N ASP A 41 -1.83 7.06 -12.34
CA ASP A 41 -2.26 8.33 -11.76
C ASP A 41 -3.35 8.09 -10.69
N LYS A 42 -4.34 7.22 -10.96
CA LYS A 42 -5.38 6.86 -9.97
C LYS A 42 -4.80 6.18 -8.73
N ALA A 43 -3.79 5.34 -8.91
CA ALA A 43 -3.11 4.64 -7.83
C ALA A 43 -2.12 5.52 -7.04
N GLY A 44 -1.96 6.79 -7.42
CA GLY A 44 -1.02 7.71 -6.78
C GLY A 44 0.44 7.46 -7.14
N VAL A 45 0.72 6.72 -8.22
CA VAL A 45 2.08 6.53 -8.73
C VAL A 45 2.62 7.85 -9.26
N GLN A 46 3.75 8.28 -8.73
CA GLN A 46 4.44 9.48 -9.16
C GLN A 46 5.18 9.23 -10.48
N GLY A 47 5.24 10.23 -11.35
CA GLY A 47 5.99 10.17 -12.60
C GLY A 47 5.35 9.29 -13.67
N ARG A 48 4.62 9.93 -14.59
CA ARG A 48 3.91 9.27 -15.70
C ARG A 48 4.80 8.47 -16.65
N TRP A 49 6.09 8.82 -16.75
CA TRP A 49 7.08 8.10 -17.57
C TRP A 49 7.15 6.60 -17.23
N ARG A 50 6.82 6.24 -15.98
CA ARG A 50 6.79 4.86 -15.50
C ARG A 50 5.86 3.94 -16.32
N ALA A 51 4.81 4.49 -16.92
CA ALA A 51 3.90 3.75 -17.79
C ALA A 51 4.43 3.50 -19.22
N TRP A 52 5.42 4.31 -19.64
CA TRP A 52 5.97 4.33 -21.00
C TRP A 52 7.31 3.61 -21.14
N VAL A 53 7.89 3.13 -20.04
CA VAL A 53 9.11 2.33 -20.08
C VAL A 53 8.70 0.86 -20.22
N PRO A 54 9.08 0.19 -21.33
CA PRO A 54 8.78 -1.23 -21.51
C PRO A 54 9.27 -2.06 -20.34
N VAL A 55 8.51 -3.11 -20.01
CA VAL A 55 8.76 -4.02 -18.87
C VAL A 55 8.55 -3.35 -17.51
N TYR A 56 9.17 -2.20 -17.27
CA TYR A 56 9.02 -1.45 -16.02
C TYR A 56 7.56 -1.09 -15.74
N ASN A 57 6.78 -0.74 -16.78
CA ASN A 57 5.35 -0.51 -16.64
C ASN A 57 4.61 -1.76 -16.09
N TYR A 58 4.93 -2.96 -16.57
CA TYR A 58 4.39 -4.21 -16.05
C TYR A 58 4.86 -4.52 -14.63
N MET A 59 6.09 -4.14 -14.27
CA MET A 59 6.59 -4.27 -12.90
C MET A 59 5.80 -3.37 -11.93
N VAL A 60 5.56 -2.11 -12.30
CA VAL A 60 4.72 -1.19 -11.52
C VAL A 60 3.29 -1.75 -11.40
N PHE A 61 2.73 -2.25 -12.50
CA PHE A 61 1.40 -2.87 -12.51
C PHE A 61 1.34 -4.10 -11.58
N ALA A 62 2.35 -4.97 -11.59
CA ALA A 62 2.47 -6.10 -10.68
C ALA A 62 2.53 -5.64 -9.21
N LYS A 63 3.30 -4.58 -8.94
CA LYS A 63 3.41 -3.98 -7.61
C LYS A 63 2.05 -3.47 -7.10
N LEU A 64 1.32 -2.75 -7.95
CA LEU A 64 -0.06 -2.31 -7.67
C LEU A 64 -1.01 -3.50 -7.49
N GLY A 65 -0.68 -4.67 -8.02
CA GLY A 65 -1.36 -5.94 -7.81
C GLY A 65 -0.88 -6.77 -6.61
N ASP A 66 -0.10 -6.20 -5.69
CA ASP A 66 0.47 -6.91 -4.52
C ASP A 66 1.43 -8.05 -4.89
N LEU A 67 2.00 -8.04 -6.10
CA LEU A 67 2.96 -9.02 -6.58
C LEU A 67 4.38 -8.45 -6.58
N ASN A 68 5.35 -9.33 -6.32
CA ASN A 68 6.77 -9.00 -6.43
C ASN A 68 7.09 -8.50 -7.85
N PRO A 69 7.55 -7.25 -8.01
CA PRO A 69 7.73 -6.63 -9.32
C PRO A 69 8.80 -7.33 -10.16
N TRP A 70 9.79 -7.98 -9.52
CA TRP A 70 10.88 -8.66 -10.23
C TRP A 70 10.42 -9.95 -10.94
N LEU A 71 9.28 -10.52 -10.58
CA LEU A 71 8.75 -11.72 -11.24
C LEU A 71 8.45 -11.50 -12.72
N VAL A 72 8.06 -10.28 -13.10
CA VAL A 72 7.85 -9.92 -14.51
C VAL A 72 9.17 -9.99 -15.28
N LEU A 73 10.26 -9.45 -14.71
CA LEU A 73 11.58 -9.51 -15.32
C LEU A 73 12.12 -10.93 -15.39
N ILE A 74 11.96 -11.72 -14.32
CA ILE A 74 12.36 -13.13 -14.28
C ILE A 74 11.58 -13.91 -15.34
N GLY A 75 10.27 -13.74 -15.43
CA GLY A 75 9.42 -14.42 -16.40
C GLY A 75 9.78 -14.09 -17.85
N LEU A 76 9.95 -12.80 -18.16
CA LEU A 76 10.37 -12.36 -19.49
C LEU A 76 11.79 -12.81 -19.84
N GLY A 77 12.74 -12.61 -18.93
CA GLY A 77 14.13 -13.01 -19.13
C GLY A 77 14.28 -14.53 -19.31
N ALA A 78 13.66 -15.31 -18.42
CA ALA A 78 13.65 -16.76 -18.52
C ALA A 78 12.90 -17.24 -19.78
N GLY A 79 11.82 -16.56 -20.19
CA GLY A 79 11.10 -16.87 -21.42
C GLY A 79 11.96 -16.68 -22.67
N ILE A 80 12.80 -15.64 -22.70
CA ILE A 80 13.75 -15.39 -23.79
C ILE A 80 14.88 -16.43 -23.75
N VAL A 81 15.52 -16.61 -22.59
CA VAL A 81 16.67 -17.50 -22.43
C VAL A 81 16.28 -18.97 -22.59
N LEU A 82 15.09 -19.39 -22.18
CA LEU A 82 14.68 -20.79 -22.27
C LEU A 82 13.74 -21.05 -23.46
N SER A 83 13.63 -20.10 -24.39
CA SER A 83 12.79 -20.20 -25.59
C SER A 83 13.16 -21.37 -26.50
N TRP A 84 14.46 -21.74 -26.52
CA TRP A 84 14.95 -22.87 -27.33
C TRP A 84 14.63 -24.23 -26.73
N VAL A 85 14.18 -24.30 -25.47
CA VAL A 85 13.77 -25.54 -24.82
C VAL A 85 12.27 -25.73 -25.09
N PRO A 86 11.87 -26.72 -25.92
CA PRO A 86 10.47 -26.98 -26.21
C PRO A 86 9.68 -27.23 -24.93
N VAL A 87 8.42 -26.80 -24.88
CA VAL A 87 7.52 -26.85 -23.71
C VAL A 87 7.95 -25.92 -22.57
N LEU A 88 9.20 -25.91 -22.14
CA LEU A 88 9.66 -25.10 -21.00
C LEU A 88 9.50 -23.60 -21.26
N GLY A 89 9.91 -23.12 -22.45
CA GLY A 89 9.69 -21.72 -22.84
C GLY A 89 8.21 -21.35 -22.83
N SER A 90 7.34 -22.26 -23.31
CA SER A 90 5.89 -22.06 -23.30
C SER A 90 5.30 -22.01 -21.89
N LEU A 91 5.76 -22.89 -20.98
CA LEU A 91 5.34 -22.88 -19.58
C LEU A 91 5.72 -21.59 -18.87
N ILE A 92 6.93 -21.07 -19.13
CA ILE A 92 7.36 -19.78 -18.58
C ILE A 92 6.53 -18.63 -19.15
N GLY A 93 6.23 -18.65 -20.44
CA GLY A 93 5.33 -17.67 -21.07
C GLY A 93 3.94 -17.68 -20.43
N ILE A 94 3.36 -18.87 -20.22
CA ILE A 94 2.08 -19.07 -19.54
C ILE A 94 2.16 -18.55 -18.09
N ALA A 95 3.19 -18.92 -17.35
CA ALA A 95 3.37 -18.45 -15.97
C ALA A 95 3.49 -16.92 -15.90
N THR A 96 4.23 -16.32 -16.83
CA THR A 96 4.38 -14.86 -16.94
C THR A 96 3.04 -14.19 -17.25
N PHE A 97 2.25 -14.76 -18.16
CA PHE A 97 0.91 -14.28 -18.45
C PHE A 97 -0.03 -14.39 -17.24
N VAL A 98 0.02 -15.51 -16.49
CA VAL A 98 -0.72 -15.70 -15.25
C VAL A 98 -0.36 -14.65 -14.20
N LEU A 99 0.92 -14.25 -14.07
CA LEU A 99 1.29 -13.14 -13.19
C LEU A 99 0.57 -11.84 -13.56
N THR A 100 0.41 -11.55 -14.86
CA THR A 100 -0.35 -10.37 -15.30
C THR A 100 -1.84 -10.48 -14.99
N LEU A 101 -2.43 -11.68 -15.05
CA LEU A 101 -3.81 -11.93 -14.64
C LEU A 101 -4.01 -11.72 -13.13
N LEU A 102 -3.08 -12.24 -12.31
CA LEU A 102 -3.09 -12.04 -10.87
C LEU A 102 -2.93 -10.56 -10.50
N ALA A 103 -2.06 -9.83 -11.20
CA ALA A 103 -1.92 -8.39 -11.05
C ALA A 103 -3.21 -7.66 -11.43
N ALA A 104 -3.78 -7.97 -12.60
CA ALA A 104 -5.02 -7.38 -13.10
C ALA A 104 -6.20 -7.65 -12.15
N TRP A 105 -6.25 -8.83 -11.53
CA TRP A 105 -7.27 -9.17 -10.55
C TRP A 105 -7.26 -8.19 -9.38
N ARG A 106 -6.08 -8.02 -8.77
CA ARG A 106 -5.91 -7.17 -7.60
C ARG A 106 -6.08 -5.69 -7.93
N VAL A 107 -5.54 -5.24 -9.07
CA VAL A 107 -5.75 -3.88 -9.58
C VAL A 107 -7.24 -3.62 -9.84
N GLY A 108 -7.95 -4.59 -10.41
CA GLY A 108 -9.40 -4.53 -10.64
C GLY A 108 -10.17 -4.38 -9.33
N LEU A 109 -9.88 -5.20 -8.31
CA LEU A 109 -10.49 -5.09 -6.99
C LEU A 109 -10.26 -3.70 -6.35
N LYS A 110 -9.04 -3.16 -6.47
CA LYS A 110 -8.71 -1.81 -5.97
C LYS A 110 -9.41 -0.70 -6.74
N LEU A 111 -9.84 -0.96 -7.98
CA LEU A 111 -10.70 -0.09 -8.77
C LEU A 111 -12.17 -0.54 -8.75
N GLN A 112 -12.57 -1.24 -7.68
CA GLN A 112 -13.96 -1.59 -7.38
C GLN A 112 -14.60 -2.47 -8.48
N LYS A 113 -13.80 -3.33 -9.13
CA LYS A 113 -14.27 -4.33 -10.08
C LYS A 113 -14.29 -5.71 -9.46
N GLU A 114 -15.26 -6.51 -9.86
CA GLU A 114 -15.38 -7.91 -9.45
C GLU A 114 -14.39 -8.80 -10.21
N ALA A 115 -14.08 -9.97 -9.64
CA ALA A 115 -13.13 -10.92 -10.24
C ALA A 115 -13.54 -11.38 -11.65
N VAL A 116 -14.84 -11.43 -11.96
CA VAL A 116 -15.36 -11.80 -13.30
C VAL A 116 -14.83 -10.90 -14.41
N TRP A 117 -14.45 -9.65 -14.11
CA TRP A 117 -13.84 -8.73 -15.07
C TRP A 117 -12.50 -9.21 -15.61
N LEU A 118 -11.85 -10.18 -14.95
CA LEU A 118 -10.64 -10.84 -15.46
C LEU A 118 -10.87 -11.54 -16.79
N VAL A 119 -12.09 -12.03 -17.05
CA VAL A 119 -12.43 -12.65 -18.34
C VAL A 119 -12.25 -11.63 -19.46
N LEU A 120 -12.65 -10.38 -19.24
CA LEU A 120 -12.43 -9.31 -20.20
C LEU A 120 -10.94 -8.99 -20.37
N TYR A 121 -10.16 -8.97 -19.29
CA TYR A 121 -8.71 -8.78 -19.41
C TYR A 121 -8.04 -9.90 -20.22
N PHE A 122 -8.45 -11.15 -20.00
CA PHE A 122 -7.90 -12.32 -20.70
C PHE A 122 -8.11 -12.24 -22.21
N PHE A 123 -9.33 -11.91 -22.66
CA PHE A 123 -9.66 -11.89 -24.09
C PHE A 123 -9.37 -10.53 -24.75
N LEU A 124 -9.68 -9.43 -24.08
CA LEU A 124 -9.61 -8.06 -24.59
C LEU A 124 -8.94 -7.12 -23.55
N SER A 125 -7.67 -7.40 -23.25
CA SER A 125 -6.86 -6.65 -22.27
C SER A 125 -6.87 -5.13 -22.49
N ILE A 126 -6.81 -4.69 -23.75
CA ILE A 126 -6.80 -3.26 -24.10
C ILE A 126 -8.12 -2.57 -23.74
N VAL A 127 -9.26 -3.25 -23.92
CA VAL A 127 -10.57 -2.72 -23.57
C VAL A 127 -10.71 -2.65 -22.05
N TRP A 128 -10.25 -3.68 -21.34
CA TRP A 128 -10.21 -3.68 -19.88
C TRP A 128 -9.39 -2.50 -19.32
N LEU A 129 -8.20 -2.25 -19.89
CA LEU A 129 -7.35 -1.12 -19.52
C LEU A 129 -8.05 0.22 -19.80
N GLY A 130 -8.70 0.36 -20.96
CA GLY A 130 -9.43 1.57 -21.33
C GLY A 130 -10.59 1.86 -20.36
N ILE A 131 -11.37 0.85 -20.01
CA ILE A 131 -12.45 1.00 -19.03
C ILE A 131 -11.88 1.46 -17.68
N LEU A 132 -10.86 0.78 -17.15
CA LEU A 132 -10.27 1.17 -15.87
C LEU A 132 -9.59 2.55 -15.90
N ALA A 133 -9.03 2.96 -17.04
CA ALA A 133 -8.41 4.27 -17.20
C ALA A 133 -9.42 5.41 -17.07
N PHE A 134 -10.61 5.29 -17.67
CA PHE A 134 -11.58 6.40 -17.77
C PHE A 134 -12.83 6.26 -16.92
N ASP A 135 -13.08 5.08 -16.36
CA ASP A 135 -14.19 4.86 -15.44
C ASP A 135 -14.06 5.74 -14.17
N LYS A 136 -15.18 5.99 -13.49
CA LYS A 136 -15.24 6.86 -12.30
C LYS A 136 -14.73 6.19 -11.01
N SER A 137 -14.41 4.90 -11.05
CA SER A 137 -13.83 4.16 -9.92
C SER A 137 -12.63 4.88 -9.30
N ARG A 138 -12.61 4.87 -7.97
CA ARG A 138 -11.53 5.42 -7.17
C ARG A 138 -10.63 4.29 -6.69
N TRP A 139 -9.34 4.58 -6.61
CA TRP A 139 -8.39 3.64 -6.04
C TRP A 139 -8.69 3.43 -4.56
N ASN A 140 -8.93 2.18 -4.17
CA ASN A 140 -9.25 1.80 -2.80
C ASN A 140 -8.40 0.60 -2.39
N THR A 141 -7.49 0.81 -1.44
CA THR A 141 -6.64 -0.26 -0.89
C THR A 141 -7.32 -1.03 0.25
N ALA A 142 -8.47 -0.57 0.75
CA ALA A 142 -9.25 -1.26 1.78
C ALA A 142 -9.98 -2.49 1.20
N ILE A 143 -9.20 -3.44 0.71
CA ILE A 143 -9.63 -4.76 0.26
C ILE A 143 -8.92 -5.83 1.09
N PRO A 144 -9.48 -7.05 1.20
CA PRO A 144 -8.78 -8.15 1.83
C PRO A 144 -7.38 -8.35 1.24
N ALA A 145 -6.43 -8.78 2.08
CA ALA A 145 -5.08 -9.07 1.63
C ALA A 145 -5.06 -10.14 0.52
N ALA A 146 -4.05 -10.09 -0.33
CA ALA A 146 -3.90 -11.05 -1.40
C ALA A 146 -3.77 -12.48 -0.83
N PRO A 147 -4.28 -13.52 -1.51
CA PRO A 147 -4.11 -14.91 -1.07
C PRO A 147 -2.63 -15.30 -0.89
N TRP A 148 -1.74 -14.68 -1.65
CA TRP A 148 -0.30 -14.90 -1.61
C TRP A 148 0.47 -13.93 -0.71
N ALA A 149 -0.20 -13.14 0.14
CA ALA A 149 0.48 -12.16 1.01
C ALA A 149 1.57 -12.80 1.90
N GLY A 150 1.39 -14.06 2.29
CA GLY A 150 2.39 -14.83 3.04
C GLY A 150 3.53 -15.42 2.24
N ASN A 151 3.42 -15.44 0.92
CA ASN A 151 4.33 -16.18 0.08
C ASN A 151 5.63 -15.38 -0.10
N GLY A 152 6.76 -15.97 0.30
CA GLY A 152 8.14 -15.47 0.12
C GLY A 152 8.45 -14.93 -1.28
N PHE A 153 7.93 -15.61 -2.28
CA PHE A 153 8.28 -15.40 -3.67
C PHE A 153 7.29 -14.47 -4.40
N LEU A 154 5.99 -14.65 -4.17
CA LEU A 154 4.92 -13.94 -4.88
C LEU A 154 4.58 -12.57 -4.31
N SER A 155 4.62 -12.39 -2.99
CA SER A 155 4.23 -11.11 -2.37
C SER A 155 5.25 -10.00 -2.63
N ASP A 156 4.76 -8.78 -2.82
CA ASP A 156 5.62 -7.61 -2.83
C ASP A 156 6.11 -7.26 -1.41
N ARG A 157 7.43 -7.21 -1.23
CA ARG A 157 8.09 -6.72 -0.01
C ARG A 157 9.03 -5.55 -0.28
N THR A 158 9.01 -5.02 -1.49
CA THR A 158 9.91 -3.95 -1.90
C THR A 158 9.26 -2.59 -1.67
N SER A 159 10.03 -1.56 -1.36
CA SER A 159 9.57 -0.16 -1.37
C SER A 159 10.22 0.54 -2.55
N TRP A 160 9.41 1.16 -3.43
CA TRP A 160 9.92 1.90 -4.58
C TRP A 160 9.52 3.35 -4.44
N SER A 161 10.48 4.25 -4.61
CA SER A 161 10.21 5.68 -4.54
C SER A 161 9.13 6.09 -5.56
N GLY A 162 8.14 6.84 -5.08
CA GLY A 162 7.02 7.31 -5.86
C GLY A 162 5.96 6.26 -6.19
N ILE A 163 5.99 5.06 -5.61
CA ILE A 163 4.90 4.09 -5.73
C ILE A 163 4.29 3.85 -4.34
N PRO A 164 3.01 4.19 -4.12
CA PRO A 164 2.37 4.03 -2.82
C PRO A 164 2.35 2.57 -2.35
N ALA A 165 2.48 2.39 -1.03
CA ALA A 165 2.29 1.10 -0.39
C ALA A 165 0.85 0.61 -0.61
N GLN A 166 0.71 -0.68 -0.88
CA GLN A 166 -0.55 -1.30 -1.23
C GLN A 166 -1.22 -2.03 -0.06
N THR A 167 -0.63 -1.94 1.13
CA THR A 167 -1.19 -2.47 2.37
C THR A 167 -2.59 -1.91 2.63
N PRO A 168 -3.56 -2.75 3.06
CA PRO A 168 -4.89 -2.26 3.40
C PRO A 168 -4.80 -1.15 4.45
N ALA A 169 -5.42 -0.01 4.17
CA ALA A 169 -5.68 0.97 5.21
C ALA A 169 -6.52 0.27 6.31
N GLY A 170 -6.13 0.44 7.57
CA GLY A 170 -6.53 -0.41 8.70
C GLY A 170 -8.00 -0.81 8.73
N GLY A 171 -8.27 -2.11 8.93
CA GLY A 171 -9.61 -2.68 9.01
C GLY A 171 -9.73 -4.09 8.44
N TYR A 172 -8.82 -4.49 7.55
CA TYR A 172 -8.72 -5.86 7.05
C TYR A 172 -7.38 -6.47 7.49
N PRO A 173 -7.37 -7.60 8.23
CA PRO A 173 -6.12 -8.24 8.58
C PRO A 173 -5.39 -8.69 7.31
N ALA A 174 -4.06 -8.58 7.30
CA ALA A 174 -3.24 -9.40 6.42
C ALA A 174 -3.67 -10.86 6.63
N ASN A 175 -3.89 -11.62 5.56
CA ASN A 175 -4.47 -12.96 5.61
C ASN A 175 -3.85 -13.77 6.79
N PRO A 176 -4.61 -14.07 7.86
CA PRO A 176 -4.07 -14.57 9.12
C PRO A 176 -3.40 -15.95 9.00
N VAL A 177 -3.55 -16.62 7.85
CA VAL A 177 -2.91 -17.92 7.55
C VAL A 177 -1.39 -17.80 7.31
N THR A 178 -0.80 -16.60 7.39
CA THR A 178 0.55 -16.34 6.86
C THR A 178 1.59 -15.79 7.84
N GLN A 179 1.28 -15.76 9.13
CA GLN A 179 2.29 -15.48 10.15
C GLN A 179 2.78 -16.82 10.74
N PRO A 180 4.05 -17.22 10.58
CA PRO A 180 4.57 -18.39 11.27
C PRO A 180 4.59 -18.06 12.78
N GLY A 181 3.61 -18.56 13.53
CA GLY A 181 3.62 -18.52 14.99
C GLY A 181 2.37 -18.01 15.73
N TYR A 182 1.25 -17.67 15.08
CA TYR A 182 0.05 -17.27 15.82
C TYR A 182 -0.97 -18.40 16.00
N PRO A 183 -1.30 -18.83 17.24
CA PRO A 183 -2.52 -19.57 17.48
C PRO A 183 -3.72 -18.63 17.30
N ALA A 184 -4.78 -19.13 16.68
CA ALA A 184 -6.05 -18.43 16.57
C ALA A 184 -6.57 -18.07 17.96
N ALA A 185 -6.74 -16.78 18.25
CA ALA A 185 -7.36 -16.31 19.49
C ALA A 185 -8.75 -15.75 19.17
N GLY A 186 -9.77 -16.52 19.53
CA GLY A 186 -11.07 -15.95 19.86
C GLY A 186 -10.97 -15.16 21.19
N GLY A 187 -11.84 -14.17 21.33
CA GLY A 187 -12.08 -13.44 22.57
C GLY A 187 -11.52 -12.02 22.62
N TYR A 188 -12.40 -11.02 22.64
CA TYR A 188 -12.22 -9.84 23.50
C TYR A 188 -12.23 -10.30 24.97
N PRO A 189 -11.75 -9.55 26.01
CA PRO A 189 -11.36 -8.13 26.16
C PRO A 189 -10.08 -7.96 27.08
N PRO A 190 -9.82 -6.89 27.88
CA PRO A 190 -10.30 -5.49 27.92
C PRO A 190 -9.17 -4.42 27.82
N ALA A 191 -9.56 -3.15 27.72
CA ALA A 191 -8.68 -2.00 27.87
C ALA A 191 -8.35 -1.71 29.34
N ALA A 192 -7.07 -1.45 29.67
CA ALA A 192 -6.66 -0.78 30.91
C ALA A 192 -5.21 -0.28 30.84
N GLY A 193 -4.95 0.95 31.27
CA GLY A 193 -3.60 1.48 31.48
C GLY A 193 -3.53 2.98 31.73
N TYR A 194 -3.73 3.36 32.99
CA TYR A 194 -3.75 4.71 33.57
C TYR A 194 -2.54 5.61 33.27
N ALA A 195 -2.80 6.92 33.15
CA ALA A 195 -1.89 7.99 33.59
C ALA A 195 -2.68 9.01 34.45
N ALA A 196 -2.03 9.48 35.52
CA ALA A 196 -2.56 10.19 36.68
C ALA A 196 -3.11 11.62 36.42
N PRO A 197 -3.95 12.20 37.32
CA PRO A 197 -4.55 13.51 37.12
C PRO A 197 -3.58 14.65 37.47
N THR A 198 -3.58 15.71 36.66
CA THR A 198 -2.94 17.00 36.97
C THR A 198 -3.87 17.87 37.81
N ALA A 199 -3.38 18.35 38.96
CA ALA A 199 -4.03 19.32 39.82
C ALA A 199 -3.97 20.73 39.20
N GLY A 200 -5.09 21.45 39.20
CA GLY A 200 -5.16 22.84 38.74
C GLY A 200 -6.56 23.44 38.81
N TYR A 201 -6.82 24.12 39.93
CA TYR A 201 -7.73 25.26 40.20
C TYR A 201 -9.15 25.37 39.61
N ASP A 202 -10.03 25.75 40.56
CA ASP A 202 -11.33 26.43 40.50
C ASP A 202 -12.63 25.61 40.35
N ALA A 203 -13.45 25.74 41.39
CA ALA A 203 -14.79 25.20 41.53
C ALA A 203 -15.83 26.07 40.79
N PRO A 204 -16.73 25.49 39.97
CA PRO A 204 -17.88 26.22 39.47
C PRO A 204 -19.01 26.26 40.53
N PRO A 205 -19.81 27.34 40.57
CA PRO A 205 -20.80 27.57 41.63
C PRO A 205 -22.00 26.63 41.53
N ALA A 206 -22.61 26.34 42.68
CA ALA A 206 -23.89 25.64 42.78
C ALA A 206 -25.04 26.54 42.30
N GLY A 207 -25.81 26.08 41.30
CA GLY A 207 -27.04 26.77 40.92
C GLY A 207 -27.74 26.21 39.68
N TYR A 208 -29.02 25.87 39.87
CA TYR A 208 -30.12 25.83 38.90
C TYR A 208 -30.44 24.54 38.11
N SER A 209 -31.42 23.83 38.69
CA SER A 209 -32.66 23.28 38.10
C SER A 209 -32.63 22.06 37.17
N ALA A 210 -33.46 21.08 37.55
CA ALA A 210 -33.80 19.87 36.80
C ALA A 210 -34.47 20.19 35.45
N PRO A 211 -34.24 19.36 34.40
CA PRO A 211 -34.96 19.50 33.14
C PRO A 211 -36.45 19.10 33.30
N PRO A 212 -37.38 19.78 32.62
CA PRO A 212 -38.81 19.53 32.76
C PRO A 212 -39.23 18.21 32.13
N ALA A 213 -40.22 17.56 32.74
CA ALA A 213 -40.90 16.40 32.19
C ALA A 213 -41.90 16.81 31.10
N GLY A 214 -41.84 16.15 29.95
CA GLY A 214 -42.93 16.15 28.97
C GLY A 214 -42.46 16.13 27.52
N TYR A 215 -42.75 15.04 26.80
CA TYR A 215 -43.58 15.06 25.58
C TYR A 215 -44.03 13.62 25.27
N SER A 216 -45.32 13.41 25.52
CA SER A 216 -46.36 12.53 24.96
C SER A 216 -46.00 11.29 24.11
N ALA A 217 -46.70 10.19 24.43
CA ALA A 217 -46.71 8.92 23.71
C ALA A 217 -47.36 8.99 22.31
N PRO A 218 -46.91 8.18 21.33
CA PRO A 218 -47.61 8.00 20.06
C PRO A 218 -48.85 7.08 20.19
N PRO A 219 -49.88 7.25 19.33
CA PRO A 219 -51.19 6.62 19.48
C PRO A 219 -51.21 5.12 19.10
N ALA A 220 -52.16 4.40 19.69
CA ALA A 220 -52.43 2.98 19.46
C ALA A 220 -53.06 2.74 18.07
N GLY A 221 -52.52 1.78 17.32
CA GLY A 221 -53.01 1.40 15.99
C GLY A 221 -52.67 -0.05 15.61
N TYR A 222 -53.59 -0.94 16.00
CA TYR A 222 -54.02 -2.19 15.35
C TYR A 222 -53.06 -3.35 15.00
N THR A 223 -53.44 -4.49 15.60
CA THR A 223 -53.40 -5.90 15.18
C THR A 223 -52.12 -6.71 15.41
N ALA A 224 -52.27 -7.71 16.30
CA ALA A 224 -51.31 -8.74 16.64
C ALA A 224 -51.19 -9.79 15.52
N PRO A 225 -49.98 -10.22 15.12
CA PRO A 225 -49.79 -11.46 14.40
C PRO A 225 -49.81 -12.68 15.36
N PRO A 226 -50.25 -13.86 14.91
CA PRO A 226 -50.58 -15.00 15.76
C PRO A 226 -49.37 -15.66 16.44
N ALA A 227 -49.60 -16.23 17.62
CA ALA A 227 -48.63 -16.97 18.39
C ALA A 227 -48.26 -18.28 17.69
N GLY A 228 -46.97 -18.46 17.41
CA GLY A 228 -46.43 -19.72 16.94
C GLY A 228 -45.03 -19.54 16.39
N TYR A 229 -44.02 -19.74 17.23
CA TYR A 229 -42.84 -20.58 17.00
C TYR A 229 -42.00 -20.55 18.28
N THR A 230 -41.79 -21.74 18.84
CA THR A 230 -41.12 -22.05 20.10
C THR A 230 -39.67 -21.56 20.17
N PRO A 231 -39.17 -21.17 21.36
CA PRO A 231 -37.75 -20.84 21.54
C PRO A 231 -36.86 -22.09 21.32
N PRO A 232 -35.63 -21.93 20.79
CA PRO A 232 -34.67 -23.03 20.75
C PRO A 232 -34.28 -23.46 22.18
N PRO A 233 -34.02 -24.76 22.42
CA PRO A 233 -33.72 -25.26 23.75
C PRO A 233 -32.44 -24.65 24.33
N ALA A 234 -32.46 -24.39 25.64
CA ALA A 234 -31.32 -23.94 26.41
C ALA A 234 -30.16 -24.93 26.28
N ALA A 235 -28.96 -24.42 26.00
CA ALA A 235 -27.73 -25.21 26.01
C ALA A 235 -27.51 -25.77 27.43
N SER A 236 -27.33 -27.08 27.51
CA SER A 236 -27.02 -27.81 28.73
C SER A 236 -25.71 -27.31 29.36
N GLU A 237 -25.69 -27.16 30.67
CA GLU A 237 -24.49 -26.82 31.46
C GLU A 237 -23.33 -27.79 31.18
N PRO A 238 -22.07 -27.32 31.12
CA PRO A 238 -20.91 -28.21 31.07
C PRO A 238 -20.72 -28.92 32.43
N PRO A 239 -20.36 -30.22 32.45
CA PRO A 239 -20.14 -30.94 33.70
C PRO A 239 -18.88 -30.43 34.41
N ALA A 240 -19.00 -30.25 35.73
CA ALA A 240 -17.87 -30.00 36.62
C ALA A 240 -16.92 -31.21 36.61
N GLY A 241 -15.64 -30.97 36.30
CA GLY A 241 -14.63 -32.03 36.26
C GLY A 241 -13.25 -31.49 35.92
N TYR A 242 -12.65 -30.75 36.86
CA TYR A 242 -11.21 -30.47 36.85
C TYR A 242 -10.44 -31.75 37.16
N THR A 243 -9.64 -32.23 36.21
CA THR A 243 -8.40 -32.96 36.51
C THR A 243 -7.28 -32.41 35.62
N PRO A 244 -6.18 -31.89 36.19
CA PRO A 244 -5.04 -31.42 35.40
C PRO A 244 -4.26 -32.61 34.80
N PRO A 245 -3.66 -32.45 33.60
CA PRO A 245 -2.81 -33.48 33.00
C PRO A 245 -1.47 -33.64 33.75
N PRO A 246 -0.85 -34.83 33.70
CA PRO A 246 0.35 -35.16 34.49
C PRO A 246 1.60 -34.39 34.02
N ALA A 247 2.46 -34.05 34.98
CA ALA A 247 3.72 -33.36 34.79
C ALA A 247 4.68 -34.13 33.87
N ALA A 248 5.28 -33.42 32.91
CA ALA A 248 6.35 -33.94 32.07
C ALA A 248 7.64 -34.12 32.90
N ALA A 249 8.35 -35.21 32.61
CA ALA A 249 9.54 -35.69 33.29
C ALA A 249 10.73 -34.70 33.25
N GLU A 250 11.50 -34.68 34.34
CA GLU A 250 12.78 -33.96 34.48
C GLU A 250 13.86 -34.47 33.50
N PRO A 251 14.73 -33.59 32.98
CA PRO A 251 16.02 -33.99 32.41
C PRO A 251 17.03 -34.28 33.54
N PRO A 252 17.93 -35.28 33.40
CA PRO A 252 18.89 -35.61 34.45
C PRO A 252 19.97 -34.54 34.58
N GLY A 253 20.28 -34.23 35.85
CA GLY A 253 21.29 -33.27 36.27
C GLY A 253 22.71 -33.65 35.89
N GLY A 254 23.51 -32.62 35.66
CA GLY A 254 24.96 -32.68 35.51
C GLY A 254 25.57 -31.35 35.92
N TYR A 255 25.67 -31.13 37.22
CA TYR A 255 26.40 -30.02 37.82
C TYR A 255 27.91 -30.31 37.74
N THR A 256 28.66 -29.42 37.10
CA THR A 256 30.02 -29.10 37.53
C THR A 256 30.22 -27.59 37.47
N ALA A 257 30.99 -27.11 38.43
CA ALA A 257 30.99 -25.77 38.98
C ALA A 257 31.63 -24.71 38.08
N ALA A 258 31.17 -23.48 38.26
CA ALA A 258 31.83 -22.26 37.80
C ALA A 258 33.17 -22.04 38.52
N PRO A 259 34.14 -21.40 37.83
CA PRO A 259 35.00 -20.43 38.47
C PRO A 259 34.69 -19.01 37.97
N SER A 260 34.86 -18.12 38.93
CA SER A 260 34.52 -16.71 38.96
C SER A 260 35.28 -15.82 37.96
N ALA A 261 34.60 -14.76 37.54
CA ALA A 261 35.09 -13.40 37.26
C ALA A 261 36.32 -13.21 36.34
N ALA A 262 36.06 -12.72 35.11
CA ALA A 262 36.88 -11.70 34.47
C ALA A 262 35.99 -10.83 33.54
N SER A 263 36.21 -9.52 33.66
CA SER A 263 35.48 -8.38 33.12
C SER A 263 34.93 -8.48 31.69
N ALA A 264 33.68 -8.04 31.50
CA ALA A 264 33.14 -7.70 30.20
C ALA A 264 33.82 -6.43 29.66
N PRO A 265 34.20 -6.35 28.37
CA PRO A 265 34.61 -5.10 27.75
C PRO A 265 33.39 -4.21 27.52
N GLU A 266 33.55 -2.94 27.85
CA GLU A 266 32.58 -1.85 27.72
C GLU A 266 32.16 -1.64 26.24
N PRO A 267 30.88 -1.38 25.94
CA PRO A 267 30.46 -1.03 24.59
C PRO A 267 31.02 0.35 24.17
N PRO A 268 31.51 0.52 22.92
CA PRO A 268 32.07 1.79 22.48
C PRO A 268 31.01 2.91 22.49
N ALA A 269 31.43 4.06 23.03
CA ALA A 269 30.64 5.28 23.13
C ALA A 269 30.11 5.73 21.75
N ALA A 270 28.86 6.21 21.74
CA ALA A 270 28.26 6.85 20.58
C ALA A 270 29.07 8.09 20.16
N PRO A 271 29.23 8.37 18.85
CA PRO A 271 29.90 9.58 18.39
C PRO A 271 29.07 10.82 18.77
N GLU A 272 29.73 11.82 19.34
CA GLU A 272 29.14 13.13 19.67
C GLU A 272 28.58 13.84 18.42
N PRO A 273 27.50 14.62 18.55
CA PRO A 273 27.01 15.46 17.47
C PRO A 273 28.04 16.56 17.13
N PRO A 274 28.22 16.92 15.86
CA PRO A 274 29.15 17.98 15.47
C PRO A 274 28.69 19.34 16.03
N ALA A 275 29.65 20.11 16.53
CA ALA A 275 29.45 21.46 17.05
C ALA A 275 28.79 22.39 16.01
N PRO A 276 28.00 23.40 16.44
CA PRO A 276 27.46 24.41 15.52
C PRO A 276 28.61 25.16 14.87
N SER A 277 28.69 25.10 13.54
CA SER A 277 29.63 25.87 12.73
C SER A 277 29.42 27.37 12.94
N GLU A 278 30.50 28.08 13.29
CA GLU A 278 30.56 29.54 13.38
C GLU A 278 30.06 30.21 12.08
N PRO A 279 29.35 31.35 12.15
CA PRO A 279 28.98 32.11 10.96
C PRO A 279 30.23 32.70 10.29
N PRO A 280 30.25 32.84 8.96
CA PRO A 280 31.41 33.39 8.25
C PRO A 280 31.67 34.83 8.70
N ALA A 281 32.94 35.13 8.95
CA ALA A 281 33.43 36.46 9.25
C ALA A 281 32.92 37.47 8.20
N ALA A 282 32.15 38.45 8.67
CA ALA A 282 31.76 39.59 7.87
C ALA A 282 33.04 40.35 7.47
N SER A 283 33.21 40.54 6.16
CA SER A 283 34.23 41.39 5.57
C SER A 283 34.22 42.76 6.24
N GLU A 284 35.38 43.19 6.76
CA GLU A 284 35.59 44.56 7.25
C GLU A 284 35.19 45.59 6.18
N PRO A 285 34.36 46.60 6.50
CA PRO A 285 34.26 47.80 5.68
C PRO A 285 35.45 48.74 6.02
N PRO A 286 36.08 49.40 5.03
CA PRO A 286 37.14 50.35 5.32
C PRO A 286 36.59 51.60 6.03
N ALA A 287 37.48 52.20 6.81
CA ALA A 287 37.25 53.23 7.81
C ALA A 287 36.52 54.50 7.33
N ALA A 288 35.68 55.01 8.24
CA ALA A 288 35.35 56.40 8.55
C ALA A 288 35.45 57.47 7.44
N SER A 289 34.30 58.07 7.14
CA SER A 289 34.19 59.48 6.75
C SER A 289 33.00 60.08 7.52
N GLU A 290 33.27 61.11 8.33
CA GLU A 290 32.30 61.84 9.15
C GLU A 290 31.07 62.34 8.36
N PRO A 291 29.89 62.47 8.99
CA PRO A 291 28.73 63.08 8.38
C PRO A 291 28.79 64.62 8.51
N PRO A 292 28.49 65.40 7.47
CA PRO A 292 28.16 66.81 7.65
C PRO A 292 26.72 66.96 8.15
N ALA A 293 26.55 67.88 9.09
CA ALA A 293 25.37 68.17 9.87
C ALA A 293 24.09 68.45 9.04
N ALA A 294 22.96 67.98 9.58
CA ALA A 294 21.62 68.34 9.11
C ALA A 294 21.29 69.80 9.45
N PRO A 295 20.71 70.59 8.53
CA PRO A 295 20.02 71.81 8.90
C PRO A 295 18.56 71.52 9.31
N GLU A 296 18.18 72.21 10.38
CA GLU A 296 16.94 72.21 11.15
C GLU A 296 15.68 72.58 10.31
N PRO A 297 14.48 72.05 10.64
CA PRO A 297 13.25 72.35 9.90
C PRO A 297 12.67 73.73 10.26
N GLU A 298 12.55 74.62 9.28
CA GLU A 298 11.85 75.91 9.43
C GLU A 298 10.36 75.71 9.73
N GLY A 299 9.91 76.35 10.82
CA GLY A 299 8.52 76.38 11.27
C GLY A 299 7.61 77.34 10.47
N PRO A 300 6.30 77.27 10.70
CA PRO A 300 5.27 77.82 9.82
C PRO A 300 5.13 79.34 9.93
N ASN A 301 5.09 80.00 8.77
CA ASN A 301 4.98 81.45 8.63
C ASN A 301 3.50 81.86 8.45
N ALA A 302 2.97 82.66 9.37
CA ALA A 302 1.74 83.45 9.22
C ALA A 302 1.69 84.57 10.28
N PRO A 303 0.86 85.61 10.13
CA PRO A 303 0.96 86.72 9.16
C PRO A 303 1.05 88.08 9.89
N ARG A 304 1.50 89.16 9.25
CA ARG A 304 1.19 90.54 9.71
C ARG A 304 1.13 91.57 8.56
N ALA A 305 0.01 92.30 8.58
CA ALA A 305 -0.29 93.67 8.16
C ALA A 305 -0.11 94.06 6.68
#